data_AF-A0A7V2RKT7-F1
#
_entry.id   AF-A0A7V2RKT7-F1
#
_cell.length_a   1.000
_cell.length_b   1.000
_cell.length_c   1.000
_cell.angle_alpha   90.00
_cell.angle_beta   90.00
_cell.angle_gamma   90.00
#
_symmetry.space_group_name_H-M   'P 1'
#
loop_
_entity.id
_entity.type
_entity.pdbx_description
1 polymer ?
#
loop_
_entity_poly.entity_id
_entity_poly.type
_entity_poly.pdbx_seq_one_letter_code
_entity_poly.pdbx_strand_id
1 'polypeptide(L)'
;AASWVISPVLGGIIAASFLFAIKKTMIFKENKIEAAVKWVPVFVAIMSWAFVTYLTLKGLKKVWPHIVDILIFLPDTKKPTFIVAMLFGLIVAVLVYITVRATVIKKASTLENSRAGINMLFTVPLIFAAALLSFAHGANDVANAIGPLAAINDAVMTGGISSKAGIPLWVMAVGALGIAIGLALYGPKLIRTYIAFNKPIGIVCTTDPKERKNIINYIGHPERLFPIGRLDKPSEGLIFLTNDGDIVNKILRAGNRHEKEYIVTVKQMITAGFIKKMGQGIPVLGTVTKKCSVIRLNDFTFKIILTQGLNRQIRRMCEYLNYEVVKLKRTRIMNVKLGNLKTGQWRELRAAEMQQINKMLASSSKTEEASFDKNKK
;
A
#
# COMPACT_ATOMS: atom_id res chain seq x y z
N ALA A 1 5.88 -20.53 -31.30
CA ALA A 1 6.93 -19.56 -30.92
C ALA A 1 6.54 -18.11 -31.23
N ALA A 2 6.12 -17.77 -32.46
CA ALA A 2 5.86 -16.38 -32.87
C ALA A 2 4.73 -15.65 -32.10
N SER A 3 3.72 -16.37 -31.59
CA SER A 3 2.59 -15.77 -30.85
C SER A 3 3.01 -14.99 -29.59
N TRP A 4 4.10 -15.39 -28.92
CA TRP A 4 4.63 -14.71 -27.72
C TRP A 4 5.29 -13.36 -28.02
N VAL A 5 5.65 -13.09 -29.28
CA VAL A 5 6.24 -11.82 -29.72
C VAL A 5 5.18 -10.98 -30.45
N ILE A 6 4.39 -11.61 -31.32
CA ILE A 6 3.37 -10.93 -32.13
C ILE A 6 2.30 -10.31 -31.24
N SER A 7 1.83 -11.01 -30.21
CA SER A 7 0.71 -10.52 -29.38
C SER A 7 1.09 -9.29 -28.54
N PRO A 8 2.26 -9.26 -27.85
CA PRO A 8 2.72 -8.05 -27.15
C PRO A 8 3.02 -6.89 -28.09
N VAL A 9 3.65 -7.13 -29.24
CA VAL A 9 3.97 -6.07 -30.21
C VAL A 9 2.70 -5.45 -30.79
N LEU A 10 1.75 -6.29 -31.24
CA LEU A 10 0.47 -5.83 -31.76
C LEU A 10 -0.33 -5.08 -30.70
N GLY A 11 -0.35 -5.59 -29.46
CA GLY A 11 -0.96 -4.92 -28.32
C GLY A 11 -0.33 -3.54 -28.04
N GLY A 12 1.00 -3.45 -28.11
CA GLY A 12 1.74 -2.21 -27.97
C GLY A 12 1.41 -1.18 -29.05
N ILE A 13 1.32 -1.61 -30.31
CA ILE A 13 0.92 -0.75 -31.43
C ILE A 13 -0.49 -0.22 -31.22
N ILE A 14 -1.46 -1.10 -30.92
CA ILE A 14 -2.85 -0.72 -30.68
C ILE A 14 -2.94 0.27 -29.51
N ALA A 15 -2.25 0.01 -28.39
CA ALA A 15 -2.22 0.89 -27.24
C ALA A 15 -1.61 2.26 -27.57
N ALA A 16 -0.52 2.30 -28.33
CA ALA A 16 0.10 3.54 -28.78
C ALA A 16 -0.84 4.35 -29.71
N SER A 17 -1.52 3.69 -30.64
CA SER A 17 -2.52 4.32 -31.52
C SER A 17 -3.70 4.88 -30.74
N PHE A 18 -4.23 4.14 -29.76
CA PHE A 18 -5.31 4.62 -28.88
C PHE A 18 -4.85 5.81 -28.03
N LEU A 19 -3.66 5.75 -27.45
CA LEU A 19 -3.10 6.84 -26.66
C LEU A 19 -2.90 8.09 -27.51
N PHE A 20 -2.41 7.94 -28.74
CA PHE A 20 -2.29 9.02 -29.71
C PHE A 20 -3.66 9.63 -30.05
N ALA A 21 -4.65 8.78 -30.33
CA ALA A 21 -6.01 9.23 -30.62
C ALA A 21 -6.59 10.04 -29.45
N ILE A 22 -6.54 9.53 -28.21
CA ILE A 22 -7.02 10.23 -27.01
C ILE A 22 -6.31 11.59 -26.83
N LYS A 23 -4.98 11.61 -27.01
CA LYS A 23 -4.21 12.85 -26.90
C LYS A 23 -4.63 13.88 -27.93
N LYS A 24 -4.77 13.46 -29.19
CA LYS A 24 -5.12 14.33 -30.33
C LYS A 24 -6.57 14.81 -30.28
N THR A 25 -7.51 13.98 -29.85
CA THR A 25 -8.94 14.31 -29.86
C THR A 25 -9.40 15.03 -28.60
N MET A 26 -8.78 14.78 -27.43
CA MET A 26 -9.24 15.31 -26.14
C MET A 26 -8.21 16.17 -25.41
N ILE A 27 -7.00 15.65 -25.17
CA ILE A 27 -6.06 16.26 -24.19
C ILE A 27 -5.44 17.58 -24.71
N PHE A 28 -5.16 17.65 -26.01
CA PHE A 28 -4.54 18.83 -26.65
C PHE A 28 -5.55 19.80 -27.27
N LYS A 29 -6.83 19.71 -26.90
CA LYS A 29 -7.85 20.68 -27.31
C LYS A 29 -7.95 21.82 -26.30
N GLU A 30 -8.28 23.01 -26.80
CA GLU A 30 -8.53 24.20 -25.97
C GLU A 30 -9.75 23.96 -25.07
N ASN A 31 -10.88 23.56 -25.68
CA ASN A 31 -12.07 23.10 -24.96
C ASN A 31 -12.04 21.57 -24.78
N LYS A 32 -11.56 21.12 -23.62
CA LYS A 32 -11.39 19.69 -23.35
C LYS A 32 -12.70 19.02 -22.93
N ILE A 33 -13.64 19.78 -22.36
CA ILE A 33 -14.93 19.26 -21.90
C ILE A 33 -15.80 18.88 -23.09
N GLU A 34 -15.94 19.77 -24.06
CA GLU A 34 -16.69 19.50 -25.29
C GLU A 34 -16.08 18.32 -26.07
N ALA A 35 -14.76 18.30 -26.17
CA ALA A 35 -14.04 17.18 -26.76
C ALA A 35 -14.30 15.86 -26.00
N ALA A 36 -14.32 15.88 -24.66
CA ALA A 36 -14.60 14.70 -23.85
C ALA A 36 -16.05 14.21 -24.03
N VAL A 37 -17.04 15.12 -24.08
CA VAL A 37 -18.45 14.77 -24.35
C VAL A 37 -18.60 14.04 -25.68
N LYS A 38 -17.84 14.45 -26.70
CA LYS A 38 -17.86 13.82 -28.02
C LYS A 38 -17.12 12.49 -28.06
N TRP A 39 -15.91 12.42 -27.50
CA TRP A 39 -15.00 11.31 -27.75
C TRP A 39 -14.96 10.24 -26.66
N VAL A 40 -15.25 10.56 -25.38
CA VAL A 40 -15.29 9.55 -24.30
C VAL A 40 -16.27 8.42 -24.62
N PRO A 41 -17.53 8.68 -25.02
CA PRO A 41 -18.48 7.61 -25.33
C PRO A 41 -18.02 6.74 -26.50
N VAL A 42 -17.36 7.33 -27.50
CA VAL A 42 -16.81 6.61 -28.67
C VAL A 42 -15.72 5.64 -28.24
N PHE A 43 -14.74 6.10 -27.45
CA PHE A 43 -13.65 5.23 -27.00
C PHE A 43 -14.16 4.09 -26.13
N VAL A 44 -15.09 4.37 -25.20
CA VAL A 44 -15.67 3.34 -24.32
C VAL A 44 -16.50 2.33 -25.13
N ALA A 45 -17.23 2.78 -26.15
CA ALA A 45 -17.97 1.90 -27.04
C ALA A 45 -17.07 0.98 -27.86
N ILE A 46 -15.97 1.50 -28.43
CA ILE A 46 -15.00 0.67 -29.18
C ILE A 46 -14.35 -0.37 -28.25
N MET A 47 -13.96 0.03 -27.03
CA MET A 47 -13.43 -0.89 -26.04
C MET A 47 -14.45 -1.97 -25.67
N SER A 48 -15.71 -1.58 -25.43
CA SER A 48 -16.80 -2.51 -25.14
C SER A 48 -17.04 -3.47 -26.30
N TRP A 49 -17.01 -2.99 -27.54
CA TRP A 49 -17.19 -3.81 -28.74
C TRP A 49 -16.13 -4.91 -28.84
N ALA A 50 -14.85 -4.53 -28.78
CA ALA A 50 -13.74 -5.47 -28.84
C ALA A 50 -13.80 -6.49 -27.70
N PHE A 51 -14.15 -6.02 -26.49
CA PHE A 51 -14.23 -6.85 -25.30
C PHE A 51 -15.38 -7.86 -25.34
N VAL A 52 -16.59 -7.43 -25.68
CA VAL A 52 -17.77 -8.31 -25.79
C VAL A 52 -17.58 -9.33 -26.92
N THR A 53 -16.95 -8.93 -28.02
CA THR A 53 -16.57 -9.85 -29.10
C THR A 53 -15.63 -10.94 -28.57
N TYR A 54 -14.59 -10.57 -27.82
CA TYR A 54 -13.66 -11.53 -27.22
C TYR A 54 -14.36 -12.47 -26.21
N LEU A 55 -15.16 -11.91 -25.28
CA LEU A 55 -15.90 -12.70 -24.30
C LEU A 55 -16.88 -13.67 -24.95
N THR A 56 -17.55 -13.26 -26.01
CA THR A 56 -18.46 -14.14 -26.76
C THR A 56 -17.67 -15.33 -27.34
N LEU A 57 -16.55 -15.06 -28.00
CA LEU A 57 -15.71 -16.09 -28.64
C LEU A 57 -15.10 -17.09 -27.65
N LYS A 58 -14.59 -16.60 -26.52
CA LYS A 58 -13.84 -17.42 -25.57
C LYS A 58 -14.67 -17.87 -24.37
N GLY A 59 -15.48 -16.98 -23.82
CA GLY A 59 -16.27 -17.19 -22.61
C GLY A 59 -17.53 -18.04 -22.84
N LEU A 60 -18.27 -17.80 -23.92
CA LEU A 60 -19.53 -18.51 -24.17
C LEU A 60 -19.37 -19.88 -24.81
N LYS A 61 -18.15 -20.30 -25.16
CA LYS A 61 -17.87 -21.54 -25.89
C LYS A 61 -18.55 -22.79 -25.30
N LYS A 62 -18.66 -22.91 -23.97
CA LYS A 62 -19.26 -24.08 -23.30
C LYS A 62 -20.79 -24.03 -23.22
N VAL A 63 -21.37 -22.84 -23.15
CA VAL A 63 -22.82 -22.62 -23.01
C VAL A 63 -23.49 -22.30 -24.35
N TRP A 64 -22.71 -22.08 -25.40
CA TRP A 64 -23.19 -21.72 -26.73
C TRP A 64 -24.23 -22.69 -27.29
N PRO A 65 -24.09 -24.03 -27.18
CA PRO A 65 -25.12 -24.95 -27.67
C PRO A 65 -26.49 -24.67 -27.03
N HIS A 66 -26.55 -24.50 -25.71
CA HIS A 66 -27.78 -24.15 -24.99
C HIS A 66 -28.34 -22.78 -25.38
N ILE A 67 -27.49 -21.83 -25.76
CA ILE A 67 -27.93 -20.50 -26.21
C ILE A 67 -28.59 -20.60 -27.58
N VAL A 68 -28.03 -21.39 -28.50
CA VAL A 68 -28.59 -21.58 -29.84
C VAL A 68 -29.90 -22.36 -29.78
N ASP A 69 -30.03 -23.32 -28.85
CA ASP A 69 -31.29 -24.05 -28.62
C ASP A 69 -32.44 -23.11 -28.22
N ILE A 70 -32.14 -22.04 -27.47
CA ILE A 70 -33.12 -21.03 -27.06
C ILE A 70 -33.33 -19.97 -28.15
N LEU A 71 -32.26 -19.57 -28.83
CA LEU A 71 -32.24 -18.52 -29.84
C LEU A 71 -32.05 -19.14 -31.22
N ILE A 72 -33.14 -19.67 -31.76
CA ILE A 72 -33.20 -20.44 -33.02
C ILE A 72 -32.68 -19.65 -34.24
N PHE A 73 -32.62 -18.31 -34.16
CA PHE A 73 -32.08 -17.46 -35.24
C PHE A 73 -30.54 -17.45 -35.31
N LEU A 74 -29.85 -18.02 -34.32
CA LEU A 74 -28.39 -18.09 -34.32
C LEU A 74 -27.90 -19.31 -35.10
N PRO A 75 -26.73 -19.23 -35.77
CA PRO A 75 -26.20 -20.35 -36.54
C PRO A 75 -25.84 -21.53 -35.63
N ASP A 76 -26.41 -22.70 -35.93
CA ASP A 76 -26.14 -23.95 -35.24
C ASP A 76 -24.69 -24.40 -35.45
N THR A 77 -23.87 -24.02 -34.48
CA THR A 77 -22.42 -24.18 -34.49
C THR A 77 -21.99 -24.54 -33.09
N LYS A 78 -20.95 -25.38 -32.95
CA LYS A 78 -20.44 -25.77 -31.62
C LYS A 78 -19.87 -24.59 -30.81
N LYS A 79 -19.62 -23.45 -31.44
CA LYS A 79 -18.96 -22.27 -30.85
C LYS A 79 -19.44 -21.02 -31.61
N PRO A 80 -19.52 -19.85 -30.95
CA PRO A 80 -19.88 -18.61 -31.62
C PRO A 80 -18.91 -18.30 -32.76
N THR A 81 -19.45 -17.92 -33.91
CA THR A 81 -18.65 -17.43 -35.03
C THR A 81 -18.18 -16.01 -34.77
N PHE A 82 -17.06 -15.63 -35.40
CA PHE A 82 -16.51 -14.28 -35.29
C PHE A 82 -17.51 -13.19 -35.66
N ILE A 83 -18.31 -13.42 -36.70
CA ILE A 83 -19.32 -12.48 -37.18
C ILE A 83 -20.43 -12.28 -36.13
N VAL A 84 -20.97 -13.37 -35.58
CA VAL A 84 -22.01 -13.29 -34.55
C VAL A 84 -21.48 -12.60 -33.29
N ALA A 85 -20.25 -12.90 -32.89
CA ALA A 85 -19.61 -12.24 -31.76
C ALA A 85 -19.43 -10.73 -31.99
N MET A 86 -19.02 -10.32 -33.19
CA MET A 86 -18.92 -8.89 -33.54
C MET A 86 -20.27 -8.20 -33.56
N LEU A 87 -21.33 -8.83 -34.06
CA LEU A 87 -22.68 -8.27 -34.08
C LEU A 87 -23.23 -8.10 -32.66
N PHE A 88 -23.10 -9.12 -31.81
CA PHE A 88 -23.48 -9.03 -30.41
C PHE A 88 -22.71 -7.93 -29.69
N GLY A 89 -21.39 -7.86 -29.93
CA GLY A 89 -20.57 -6.77 -29.41
C GLY A 89 -21.03 -5.40 -29.90
N LEU A 90 -21.44 -5.27 -31.16
CA LEU A 90 -21.86 -4.00 -31.73
C LEU A 90 -23.16 -3.51 -31.07
N ILE A 91 -24.12 -4.40 -30.85
CA ILE A 91 -25.37 -4.10 -30.13
C ILE A 91 -25.05 -3.56 -28.73
N VAL A 92 -24.17 -4.25 -27.98
CA VAL A 92 -23.76 -3.81 -26.65
C VAL A 92 -23.00 -2.48 -26.71
N ALA A 93 -22.13 -2.29 -27.70
CA ALA A 93 -21.36 -1.06 -27.87
C ALA A 93 -22.25 0.16 -28.14
N VAL A 94 -23.32 0.00 -28.93
CA VAL A 94 -24.32 1.05 -29.16
C VAL A 94 -25.05 1.40 -27.87
N LEU A 95 -25.47 0.40 -27.10
CA LEU A 95 -26.11 0.62 -25.80
C LEU A 95 -25.16 1.37 -24.84
N VAL A 96 -23.91 0.92 -24.74
CA VAL A 96 -22.86 1.54 -23.93
C VAL A 96 -22.59 2.98 -24.39
N TYR A 97 -22.54 3.24 -25.69
CA TYR A 97 -22.38 4.58 -26.24
C TYR A 97 -23.51 5.51 -25.76
N ILE A 98 -24.77 5.08 -25.87
CA ILE A 98 -25.94 5.87 -25.47
C ILE A 98 -25.89 6.16 -23.96
N THR A 99 -25.66 5.13 -23.14
CA THR A 99 -25.59 5.26 -21.67
C THR A 99 -24.45 6.18 -21.24
N VAL A 100 -23.22 5.94 -21.75
CA VAL A 100 -22.04 6.73 -21.39
C VAL A 100 -22.19 8.17 -21.86
N ARG A 101 -22.72 8.40 -23.08
CA ARG A 101 -22.98 9.75 -23.58
C ARG A 101 -23.94 10.51 -22.65
N ALA A 102 -25.04 9.88 -22.22
CA ALA A 102 -25.97 10.49 -21.28
C ALA A 102 -25.32 10.82 -19.92
N THR A 103 -24.48 9.93 -19.39
CA THR A 103 -23.76 10.17 -18.13
C THR A 103 -22.70 11.27 -18.25
N VAL A 104 -21.94 11.29 -19.36
CA VAL A 104 -20.86 12.26 -19.59
C VAL A 104 -21.44 13.67 -19.78
N ILE A 105 -22.51 13.84 -20.55
CA ILE A 105 -23.18 15.13 -20.72
C ILE A 105 -23.65 15.69 -19.36
N LYS A 106 -24.28 14.85 -18.53
CA LYS A 106 -24.74 15.26 -17.19
C LYS A 106 -23.60 15.69 -16.27
N LYS A 107 -22.43 15.05 -16.36
CA LYS A 107 -21.26 15.39 -15.54
C LYS A 107 -20.43 16.54 -16.12
N ALA A 108 -20.45 16.75 -17.43
CA ALA A 108 -19.63 17.74 -18.10
C ALA A 108 -19.93 19.18 -17.66
N SER A 109 -21.16 19.49 -17.27
CA SER A 109 -21.58 20.83 -16.83
C SER A 109 -21.01 21.24 -15.47
N THR A 110 -20.55 20.28 -14.66
CA THR A 110 -20.03 20.54 -13.30
C THR A 110 -18.51 20.44 -13.21
N LEU A 111 -17.83 20.25 -14.34
CA LEU A 111 -16.38 20.02 -14.40
C LEU A 111 -15.63 21.27 -14.85
N GLU A 112 -14.50 21.53 -14.22
CA GLU A 112 -13.54 22.52 -14.69
C GLU A 112 -12.81 22.02 -15.95
N ASN A 113 -12.42 22.94 -16.85
CA ASN A 113 -11.70 22.62 -18.09
C ASN A 113 -10.20 22.29 -17.85
N SER A 114 -9.97 21.30 -16.99
CA SER A 114 -8.65 20.83 -16.56
C SER A 114 -8.45 19.35 -16.92
N ARG A 115 -7.19 18.90 -16.95
CA ARG A 115 -6.87 17.47 -17.16
C ARG A 115 -7.47 16.58 -16.06
N ALA A 116 -7.50 17.07 -14.83
CA ALA A 116 -8.09 16.36 -13.70
C ALA A 116 -9.61 16.17 -13.86
N GLY A 117 -10.30 17.20 -14.37
CA GLY A 117 -11.74 17.16 -14.66
C GLY A 117 -12.11 16.04 -15.64
N ILE A 118 -11.37 15.92 -16.74
CA ILE A 118 -11.58 14.89 -17.77
C ILE A 118 -11.38 13.49 -17.22
N ASN A 119 -10.35 13.29 -16.39
CA ASN A 119 -10.03 11.97 -15.83
C ASN A 119 -11.19 11.39 -15.00
N MET A 120 -12.01 12.23 -14.37
CA MET A 120 -13.20 11.79 -13.63
C MET A 120 -14.31 11.21 -14.53
N LEU A 121 -14.32 11.54 -15.82
CA LEU A 121 -15.27 10.96 -16.79
C LEU A 121 -14.94 9.49 -17.11
N PHE A 122 -13.69 9.07 -16.91
CA PHE A 122 -13.24 7.71 -17.15
C PHE A 122 -13.35 6.79 -15.94
N THR A 123 -13.77 7.28 -14.77
CA THR A 123 -13.81 6.47 -13.54
C THR A 123 -14.66 5.22 -13.69
N VAL A 124 -15.86 5.31 -14.26
CA VAL A 124 -16.75 4.15 -14.44
C VAL A 124 -16.13 3.14 -15.41
N PRO A 125 -15.71 3.51 -16.64
CA PRO A 125 -14.95 2.61 -17.51
C PRO A 125 -13.72 1.99 -16.85
N LEU A 126 -12.98 2.75 -16.04
CA LEU A 126 -11.78 2.28 -15.37
C LEU A 126 -12.09 1.24 -14.27
N ILE A 127 -13.19 1.40 -13.54
CA ILE A 127 -13.68 0.40 -12.58
C ILE A 127 -14.00 -0.90 -13.30
N PHE A 128 -14.74 -0.85 -14.42
CA PHE A 128 -15.04 -2.03 -15.20
C PHE A 128 -13.77 -2.66 -15.78
N ALA A 129 -12.86 -1.86 -16.34
CA ALA A 129 -11.57 -2.36 -16.85
C ALA A 129 -10.75 -3.05 -15.75
N ALA A 130 -10.67 -2.45 -14.56
CA ALA A 130 -9.97 -3.03 -13.41
C ALA A 130 -10.62 -4.33 -12.91
N ALA A 131 -11.96 -4.38 -12.83
CA ALA A 131 -12.69 -5.58 -12.45
C ALA A 131 -12.44 -6.73 -13.44
N LEU A 132 -12.45 -6.43 -14.74
CA LEU A 132 -12.22 -7.42 -15.79
C LEU A 132 -10.77 -7.89 -15.86
N LEU A 133 -9.81 -6.98 -15.69
CA LEU A 133 -8.38 -7.32 -15.57
C LEU A 133 -8.14 -8.22 -14.36
N SER A 134 -8.83 -7.94 -13.24
CA SER A 134 -8.77 -8.76 -12.03
C SER A 134 -9.36 -10.16 -12.26
N PHE A 135 -10.41 -10.30 -13.08
CA PHE A 135 -10.94 -11.61 -13.47
C PHE A 135 -9.92 -12.42 -14.29
N ALA A 136 -9.24 -11.79 -15.24
CA ALA A 136 -8.25 -12.45 -16.08
C ALA A 136 -7.02 -12.94 -15.28
N HIS A 137 -6.47 -12.10 -14.40
CA HIS A 137 -5.38 -12.50 -13.51
C HIS A 137 -5.84 -13.49 -12.44
N GLY A 138 -6.97 -13.23 -11.79
CA GLY A 138 -7.51 -14.11 -10.76
C GLY A 138 -7.82 -15.51 -11.27
N ALA A 139 -8.33 -15.66 -12.50
CA ALA A 139 -8.55 -16.97 -13.10
C ALA A 139 -7.24 -17.76 -13.30
N ASN A 140 -6.16 -17.09 -13.68
CA ASN A 140 -4.84 -17.71 -13.82
C ASN A 140 -4.26 -18.11 -12.45
N ASP A 141 -4.42 -17.26 -11.44
CA ASP A 141 -3.96 -17.53 -10.07
C ASP A 141 -4.73 -18.70 -9.45
N VAL A 142 -6.05 -18.77 -9.65
CA VAL A 142 -6.89 -19.91 -9.25
C VAL A 142 -6.40 -21.18 -9.96
N ALA A 143 -6.17 -21.14 -11.28
CA ALA A 143 -5.76 -22.31 -12.05
C ALA A 143 -4.41 -22.88 -11.57
N ASN A 144 -3.44 -22.01 -11.27
CA ASN A 144 -2.14 -22.41 -10.74
C ASN A 144 -2.26 -23.03 -9.33
N ALA A 145 -3.12 -22.47 -8.47
CA ALA A 145 -3.31 -22.96 -7.10
C ALA A 145 -4.06 -24.30 -7.04
N ILE A 146 -5.08 -24.51 -7.88
CA ILE A 146 -5.90 -25.73 -7.87
C ILE A 146 -5.39 -26.84 -8.78
N GLY A 147 -4.44 -26.54 -9.67
CA GLY A 147 -3.89 -27.50 -10.63
C GLY A 147 -3.45 -28.84 -10.00
N PRO A 148 -2.69 -28.83 -8.89
CA PRO A 148 -2.31 -30.06 -8.20
C PRO A 148 -3.50 -30.86 -7.66
N LEU A 149 -4.48 -30.18 -7.05
CA LEU A 149 -5.69 -30.82 -6.52
C LEU A 149 -6.54 -31.43 -7.64
N ALA A 150 -6.67 -30.72 -8.76
CA ALA A 150 -7.37 -31.21 -9.94
C ALA A 150 -6.70 -32.45 -10.53
N ALA A 151 -5.36 -32.47 -10.59
CA ALA A 151 -4.60 -33.62 -11.07
C ALA A 151 -4.74 -34.85 -10.16
N ILE A 152 -4.71 -34.66 -8.83
CA ILE A 152 -4.97 -35.74 -7.86
C ILE A 152 -6.38 -36.29 -8.04
N ASN A 153 -7.38 -35.42 -8.12
CA ASN A 153 -8.77 -35.84 -8.31
C ASN A 153 -8.97 -36.62 -9.62
N ASP A 154 -8.39 -36.14 -10.72
CA ASP A 154 -8.46 -36.81 -12.02
C ASP A 154 -7.81 -38.19 -11.98
N ALA A 155 -6.63 -38.32 -11.35
CA ALA A 155 -5.94 -39.59 -11.19
C ALA A 155 -6.74 -40.61 -10.36
N VAL A 156 -7.39 -40.16 -9.29
CA VAL A 156 -8.23 -41.02 -8.44
C VAL A 156 -9.51 -41.44 -9.16
N MET A 157 -10.16 -40.54 -9.90
CA MET A 157 -11.43 -40.82 -10.58
C MET A 157 -11.25 -41.68 -11.83
N THR A 158 -10.15 -41.50 -12.57
CA THR A 158 -9.91 -42.21 -13.84
C THR A 158 -9.00 -43.44 -13.68
N GLY A 159 -8.44 -43.66 -12.49
CA GLY A 159 -7.53 -44.79 -12.22
C GLY A 159 -6.19 -44.71 -12.95
N GLY A 160 -5.83 -43.54 -13.50
CA GLY A 160 -4.62 -43.34 -14.29
C GLY A 160 -4.32 -41.86 -14.59
N ILE A 161 -3.19 -41.59 -15.23
CA ILE A 161 -2.80 -40.22 -15.60
C ILE A 161 -3.33 -39.91 -16.99
N SER A 162 -4.45 -39.16 -17.07
CA SER A 162 -4.96 -38.65 -18.33
C SER A 162 -4.07 -37.52 -18.88
N SER A 163 -3.84 -37.50 -20.19
CA SER A 163 -3.10 -36.41 -20.86
C SER A 163 -3.88 -35.08 -20.89
N LYS A 164 -5.17 -35.12 -20.54
CA LYS A 164 -6.03 -33.94 -20.38
C LYS A 164 -6.90 -34.12 -19.14
N ALA A 165 -6.36 -33.74 -17.99
CA ALA A 165 -7.14 -33.62 -16.76
C ALA A 165 -8.16 -32.48 -16.91
N GLY A 166 -9.44 -32.82 -16.94
CA GLY A 166 -10.53 -31.85 -16.89
C GLY A 166 -10.72 -31.40 -15.45
N ILE A 167 -10.52 -30.12 -15.15
CA ILE A 167 -10.74 -29.60 -13.79
C ILE A 167 -12.24 -29.66 -13.46
N PRO A 168 -12.67 -30.40 -12.43
CA PRO A 168 -14.07 -30.42 -12.02
C PRO A 168 -14.54 -29.03 -11.57
N LEU A 169 -15.82 -28.73 -11.83
CA LEU A 169 -16.41 -27.43 -11.47
C LEU A 169 -16.28 -27.13 -9.97
N TRP A 170 -16.44 -28.14 -9.12
CA TRP A 170 -16.34 -27.98 -7.67
C TRP A 170 -14.92 -27.63 -7.22
N VAL A 171 -13.87 -28.21 -7.83
CA VAL A 171 -12.46 -27.87 -7.53
C VAL A 171 -12.18 -26.41 -7.87
N MET A 172 -12.70 -25.95 -9.00
CA MET A 172 -12.59 -24.55 -9.41
C MET A 172 -13.36 -23.60 -8.48
N ALA A 173 -14.54 -24.01 -8.01
CA ALA A 173 -15.33 -23.24 -7.04
C ALA A 173 -14.61 -23.11 -5.69
N VAL A 174 -14.00 -24.18 -5.19
CA VAL A 174 -13.18 -24.16 -3.97
C VAL A 174 -11.97 -23.23 -4.13
N GLY A 175 -11.28 -23.29 -5.27
CA GLY A 175 -10.15 -22.39 -5.54
C GLY A 175 -10.55 -20.91 -5.61
N ALA A 176 -11.62 -20.60 -6.34
CA ALA A 176 -12.14 -19.25 -6.46
C ALA A 176 -12.57 -18.68 -5.10
N LEU A 177 -13.31 -19.47 -4.31
CA LEU A 177 -13.75 -19.06 -2.97
C LEU A 177 -12.55 -18.93 -2.02
N GLY A 178 -11.60 -19.86 -2.07
CA GLY A 178 -10.41 -19.86 -1.24
C GLY A 178 -9.53 -18.64 -1.49
N ILE A 179 -9.27 -18.27 -2.75
CA ILE A 179 -8.50 -17.06 -3.08
C ILE A 179 -9.29 -15.79 -2.71
N ALA A 180 -10.60 -15.74 -2.97
CA ALA A 180 -11.43 -14.59 -2.59
C ALA A 180 -11.43 -14.35 -1.07
N ILE A 181 -11.66 -15.41 -0.28
CA ILE A 181 -11.59 -15.36 1.19
C ILE A 181 -10.17 -15.03 1.64
N GLY A 182 -9.15 -15.66 1.03
CA GLY A 182 -7.74 -15.42 1.36
C GLY A 182 -7.34 -13.96 1.16
N LEU A 183 -7.70 -13.36 0.03
CA LEU A 183 -7.46 -11.94 -0.24
C LEU A 183 -8.31 -11.03 0.66
N ALA A 184 -9.56 -11.39 0.94
CA ALA A 184 -10.41 -10.61 1.84
C ALA A 184 -9.86 -10.59 3.29
N LEU A 185 -9.35 -11.73 3.77
CA LEU A 185 -8.85 -11.87 5.14
C LEU A 185 -7.39 -11.41 5.30
N TYR A 186 -6.52 -11.70 4.33
CA TYR A 186 -5.07 -11.46 4.41
C TYR A 186 -4.59 -10.32 3.51
N GLY A 187 -5.40 -9.84 2.56
CA GLY A 187 -5.09 -8.68 1.70
C GLY A 187 -4.62 -7.45 2.49
N PRO A 188 -5.36 -7.01 3.52
CA PRO A 188 -4.95 -5.88 4.35
C PRO A 188 -3.64 -6.10 5.13
N LYS A 189 -3.23 -7.36 5.35
CA LYS A 189 -1.95 -7.69 6.03
C LYS A 189 -0.76 -7.75 5.06
N LEU A 190 -1.01 -7.76 3.76
CA LEU A 190 0.04 -7.83 2.73
C LEU A 190 0.63 -6.45 2.43
N ILE A 191 -0.18 -5.39 2.52
CA ILE A 191 0.28 -4.01 2.31
C ILE A 191 0.91 -3.54 3.62
N ARG A 192 2.24 -3.44 3.66
CA ARG A 192 2.97 -2.95 4.84
C ARG A 192 3.32 -1.49 4.67
N THR A 193 2.76 -0.68 5.55
CA THR A 193 2.98 0.76 5.55
C THR A 193 3.92 1.12 6.69
N TYR A 194 4.95 1.90 6.39
CA TYR A 194 5.89 2.40 7.37
C TYR A 194 6.08 3.91 7.15
N ILE A 195 5.71 4.70 8.15
CA ILE A 195 5.82 6.15 8.06
C ILE A 195 6.77 6.71 9.12
N ALA A 196 7.50 7.74 8.73
CA ALA A 196 8.19 8.66 9.63
C ALA A 196 7.31 9.89 9.85
N PHE A 197 6.95 10.15 11.10
CA PHE A 197 6.13 11.28 11.50
C PHE A 197 6.95 12.24 12.38
N ASN A 198 6.90 13.54 12.08
CA ASN A 198 7.43 14.57 12.95
C ASN A 198 6.32 15.05 13.89
N LYS A 199 6.21 14.39 15.04
CA LYS A 199 5.15 14.62 16.01
C LYS A 199 5.25 16.03 16.62
N PRO A 200 4.16 16.83 16.59
CA PRO A 200 4.12 18.10 17.31
C PRO A 200 3.91 17.94 18.82
N ILE A 201 4.19 19.01 19.54
CA ILE A 201 3.86 19.14 20.97
C ILE A 201 2.34 19.10 21.15
N GLY A 202 1.86 18.47 22.22
CA GLY A 202 0.44 18.43 22.59
C GLY A 202 -0.32 17.20 22.10
N ILE A 203 0.22 16.46 21.14
CA ILE A 203 -0.32 15.17 20.69
C ILE A 203 0.16 14.04 21.60
N VAL A 204 -0.72 13.08 21.90
CA VAL A 204 -0.45 11.93 22.77
C VAL A 204 -0.18 10.68 21.93
N CYS A 205 0.90 9.96 22.23
CA CYS A 205 1.21 8.68 21.59
C CYS A 205 0.34 7.55 22.16
N THR A 206 -0.93 7.55 21.82
CA THR A 206 -1.90 6.51 22.18
C THR A 206 -2.76 6.17 20.98
N THR A 207 -3.32 4.96 20.96
CA THR A 207 -4.35 4.53 20.00
C THR A 207 -5.75 4.54 20.63
N ASP A 208 -5.87 5.01 21.87
CA ASP A 208 -7.15 5.10 22.57
C ASP A 208 -8.05 6.16 21.91
N PRO A 209 -9.23 5.79 21.40
CA PRO A 209 -10.17 6.74 20.79
C PRO A 209 -10.72 7.77 21.78
N LYS A 210 -10.67 7.52 23.09
CA LYS A 210 -11.11 8.48 24.12
C LYS A 210 -10.22 9.72 24.19
N GLU A 211 -8.95 9.60 23.83
CA GLU A 211 -8.03 10.73 23.77
C GLU A 211 -8.22 11.50 22.45
N ARG A 212 -8.85 12.67 22.52
CA ARG A 212 -9.14 13.50 21.33
C ARG A 212 -7.88 13.90 20.58
N LYS A 213 -6.77 14.16 21.28
CA LYS A 213 -5.47 14.55 20.69
C LYS A 213 -4.53 13.36 20.55
N ASN A 214 -5.04 12.20 20.16
CA ASN A 214 -4.21 11.03 19.92
C ASN A 214 -3.48 11.11 18.56
N ILE A 215 -2.38 10.36 18.46
CA ILE A 215 -1.49 10.38 17.29
C ILE A 215 -2.15 9.84 16.01
N ILE A 216 -3.08 8.89 16.13
CA ILE A 216 -3.74 8.27 14.98
C ILE A 216 -4.72 9.24 14.32
N ASN A 217 -5.57 9.88 15.13
CA ASN A 217 -6.51 10.89 14.67
C ASN A 217 -5.80 12.10 14.07
N TYR A 218 -4.64 12.49 14.62
CA TYR A 218 -3.86 13.61 14.08
C TYR A 218 -3.29 13.31 12.69
N ILE A 219 -2.85 12.07 12.44
CA ILE A 219 -2.24 11.68 11.15
C ILE A 219 -3.30 11.51 10.07
N GLY A 220 -4.48 10.98 10.41
CA GLY A 220 -5.59 10.80 9.46
C GLY A 220 -5.28 9.83 8.32
N HIS A 221 -4.40 8.84 8.55
CA HIS A 221 -4.04 7.86 7.53
C HIS A 221 -5.21 6.89 7.24
N PRO A 222 -5.46 6.49 5.97
CA PRO A 222 -6.56 5.58 5.64
C PRO A 222 -6.41 4.20 6.28
N GLU A 223 -5.17 3.72 6.41
CA GLU A 223 -4.87 2.47 7.11
C GLU A 223 -4.70 2.67 8.62
N ARG A 224 -5.05 1.64 9.38
CA ARG A 224 -4.84 1.61 10.84
C ARG A 224 -3.36 1.42 11.17
N LEU A 225 -2.71 2.50 11.60
CA LEU A 225 -1.31 2.49 12.01
C LEU A 225 -1.17 2.42 13.54
N PHE A 226 -0.02 1.95 14.00
CA PHE A 226 0.38 1.89 15.41
C PHE A 226 1.75 2.58 15.59
N PRO A 227 1.94 3.40 16.63
CA PRO A 227 3.22 4.03 16.87
C PRO A 227 4.27 3.02 17.34
N ILE A 228 5.48 3.12 16.78
CA ILE A 228 6.63 2.34 17.21
C ILE A 228 7.27 3.06 18.41
N GLY A 229 6.81 2.66 19.59
CA GLY A 229 7.21 3.25 20.86
C GLY A 229 6.43 4.51 21.20
N ARG A 230 7.00 5.33 22.08
CA ARG A 230 6.31 6.50 22.62
C ARG A 230 7.20 7.72 22.61
N LEU A 231 6.55 8.87 22.52
CA LEU A 231 7.12 10.19 22.73
C LEU A 231 6.16 10.97 23.62
N ASP A 232 6.68 11.62 24.67
CA ASP A 232 5.82 12.30 25.64
C ASP A 232 5.01 13.44 25.00
N LYS A 233 3.88 13.80 25.61
CA LYS A 233 3.04 14.92 25.17
C LYS A 233 3.81 16.24 24.99
N PRO A 234 4.70 16.67 25.91
CA PRO A 234 5.52 17.88 25.75
C PRO A 234 6.77 17.70 24.87
N SER A 235 6.92 16.54 24.22
CA SER A 235 8.08 16.22 23.39
C SER A 235 7.68 16.15 21.91
N GLU A 236 8.57 16.60 21.04
CA GLU A 236 8.35 16.64 19.58
C GLU A 236 9.42 15.86 18.81
N GLY A 237 9.18 15.65 17.51
CA GLY A 237 10.14 15.07 16.60
C GLY A 237 9.77 13.69 16.09
N LEU A 238 10.78 12.99 15.57
CA LEU A 238 10.62 11.78 14.78
C LEU A 238 9.98 10.66 15.60
N ILE A 239 8.96 10.01 15.07
CA ILE A 239 8.39 8.74 15.56
C ILE A 239 7.96 7.93 14.35
N PHE A 240 8.09 6.61 14.41
CA PHE A 240 7.61 5.74 13.35
C PHE A 240 6.19 5.27 13.65
N LEU A 241 5.41 5.03 12.61
CA LEU A 241 4.15 4.31 12.70
C LEU A 241 4.08 3.25 11.61
N THR A 242 3.40 2.15 11.90
CA THR A 242 3.24 1.05 10.95
C THR A 242 1.96 0.25 11.21
N ASN A 243 1.47 -0.44 10.19
CA ASN A 243 0.42 -1.45 10.32
C ASN A 243 0.99 -2.87 10.55
N ASP A 244 2.32 -3.05 10.51
CA ASP A 244 3.01 -4.31 10.74
C ASP A 244 3.36 -4.48 12.24
N GLY A 245 2.53 -5.21 12.99
CA GLY A 245 2.73 -5.45 14.41
C GLY A 245 3.99 -6.26 14.75
N ASP A 246 4.48 -7.11 13.84
CA ASP A 246 5.64 -7.97 14.10
C ASP A 246 6.92 -7.14 14.22
N ILE A 247 7.06 -6.12 13.37
CA ILE A 247 8.23 -5.25 13.38
C ILE A 247 8.25 -4.31 14.60
N VAL A 248 7.07 -3.96 15.16
CA VAL A 248 6.96 -3.06 16.31
C VAL A 248 7.69 -3.66 17.49
N ASN A 249 7.38 -4.93 17.79
CA ASN A 249 8.01 -5.66 18.88
C ASN A 249 9.52 -5.86 18.63
N LYS A 250 9.93 -6.13 17.39
CA LYS A 250 11.35 -6.25 17.05
C LYS A 250 12.10 -4.93 17.27
N ILE A 251 11.58 -3.81 16.79
CA ILE A 251 12.22 -2.49 16.96
C ILE A 251 12.21 -2.08 18.43
N LEU A 252 11.16 -2.39 19.20
CA LEU A 252 11.09 -2.07 20.63
C LEU A 252 12.02 -2.92 21.48
N ARG A 253 12.09 -4.24 21.24
CA ARG A 253 12.98 -5.17 21.95
C ARG A 253 14.45 -4.94 21.60
N ALA A 254 14.75 -4.75 20.31
CA ALA A 254 16.07 -4.32 19.86
C ALA A 254 16.38 -2.85 20.25
N GLY A 255 15.34 -2.10 20.64
CA GLY A 255 15.38 -0.71 21.06
C GLY A 255 16.23 -0.41 22.28
N ASN A 256 16.77 -1.44 22.95
CA ASN A 256 17.80 -1.37 23.99
C ASN A 256 19.26 -1.36 23.46
N ARG A 257 19.44 -1.41 22.14
CA ARG A 257 20.74 -1.28 21.44
C ARG A 257 20.72 -0.24 20.30
N HIS A 258 19.55 0.22 19.87
CA HIS A 258 19.44 1.17 18.76
C HIS A 258 19.45 2.63 19.21
N GLU A 259 20.34 3.39 18.58
CA GLU A 259 20.53 4.81 18.83
C GLU A 259 19.30 5.65 18.47
N LYS A 260 19.00 6.59 19.36
CA LYS A 260 18.02 7.65 19.19
C LYS A 260 18.72 8.96 19.52
N GLU A 261 18.66 9.91 18.60
CA GLU A 261 19.30 11.21 18.75
C GLU A 261 18.26 12.27 19.11
N TYR A 262 18.62 13.10 20.08
CA TYR A 262 17.78 14.18 20.57
C TYR A 262 18.56 15.49 20.58
N ILE A 263 17.86 16.58 20.28
CA ILE A 263 18.28 17.94 20.54
C ILE A 263 17.43 18.45 21.70
N VAL A 264 18.11 18.93 22.74
CA VAL A 264 17.51 19.30 24.01
C VAL A 264 17.90 20.73 24.32
N THR A 265 16.91 21.59 24.60
CA THR A 265 17.12 22.96 25.08
C THR A 265 16.75 23.02 26.55
N VAL A 266 17.63 23.61 27.34
CA VAL A 266 17.50 23.78 28.80
C VAL A 266 17.48 25.25 29.17
N LYS A 267 16.98 25.56 30.38
CA LYS A 267 16.89 26.93 30.89
C LYS A 267 18.24 27.47 31.38
N GLN A 268 19.07 26.61 31.95
CA GLN A 268 20.37 26.95 32.53
C GLN A 268 21.51 26.82 31.50
N MET A 269 22.58 27.59 31.69
CA MET A 269 23.75 27.55 30.80
C MET A 269 24.51 26.22 30.94
N ILE A 270 24.85 25.62 29.80
CA ILE A 270 25.48 24.30 29.72
C ILE A 270 26.98 24.40 30.01
N THR A 271 27.41 23.78 31.11
CA THR A 271 28.82 23.71 31.51
C THR A 271 29.51 22.42 31.01
N ALA A 272 30.84 22.43 30.92
CA ALA A 272 31.61 21.22 30.60
C ALA A 272 31.39 20.10 31.64
N GLY A 273 31.21 20.48 32.92
CA GLY A 273 30.88 19.56 34.00
C GLY A 273 29.53 18.87 33.81
N PHE A 274 28.51 19.60 33.35
CA PHE A 274 27.21 19.03 32.99
C PHE A 274 27.35 17.95 31.90
N ILE A 275 28.06 18.26 30.81
CA ILE A 275 28.24 17.33 29.69
C ILE A 275 28.93 16.03 30.15
N LYS A 276 29.99 16.17 30.96
CA LYS A 276 30.73 15.02 31.51
C LYS A 276 29.83 14.15 32.41
N LYS A 277 29.09 14.76 33.34
CA LYS A 277 28.17 14.03 34.24
C LYS A 277 27.01 13.38 33.48
N MET A 278 26.42 14.10 32.52
CA MET A 278 25.31 13.61 31.70
C MET A 278 25.69 12.37 30.89
N GLY A 279 26.91 12.31 30.36
CA GLY A 279 27.41 11.18 29.57
C GLY A 279 27.86 9.95 30.37
N GLN A 280 28.16 10.09 31.66
CA GLN A 280 28.73 9.02 32.49
C GLN A 280 27.69 8.05 33.08
N GLY A 281 26.40 8.37 32.97
CA GLY A 281 25.31 7.63 33.58
C GLY A 281 24.83 8.33 34.85
N ILE A 282 23.51 8.37 35.06
CA ILE A 282 22.84 9.09 36.14
C ILE A 282 21.86 8.15 36.84
N PRO A 283 21.81 8.13 38.18
CA PRO A 283 20.81 7.37 38.92
C PRO A 283 19.42 8.01 38.76
N VAL A 284 18.52 7.32 38.05
CA VAL A 284 17.11 7.71 37.87
C VAL A 284 16.23 6.47 37.89
N LEU A 285 15.03 6.56 38.47
CA LEU A 285 14.05 5.46 38.49
C LEU A 285 14.59 4.15 39.12
N GLY A 286 15.40 4.25 40.17
CA GLY A 286 15.97 3.08 40.85
C GLY A 286 17.03 2.32 40.05
N THR A 287 17.55 2.91 38.96
CA THR A 287 18.65 2.33 38.16
C THR A 287 19.61 3.42 37.69
N VAL A 288 20.79 3.05 37.20
CA VAL A 288 21.75 3.99 36.62
C VAL A 288 21.63 3.94 35.10
N THR A 289 21.51 5.11 34.46
CA THR A 289 21.45 5.16 32.99
C THR A 289 22.74 4.66 32.35
N LYS A 290 22.63 4.03 31.18
CA LYS A 290 23.80 3.68 30.37
C LYS A 290 24.56 4.94 29.97
N LYS A 291 25.89 4.83 29.87
CA LYS A 291 26.76 5.86 29.30
C LYS A 291 26.27 6.25 27.91
N CYS A 292 26.36 7.53 27.58
CA CYS A 292 25.83 8.07 26.34
C CYS A 292 26.68 9.22 25.81
N SER A 293 26.56 9.48 24.50
CA SER A 293 27.23 10.62 23.86
C SER A 293 26.41 11.88 24.07
N VAL A 294 27.06 12.92 24.58
CA VAL A 294 26.48 14.23 24.85
C VAL A 294 27.40 15.29 24.26
N ILE A 295 26.87 16.15 23.39
CA ILE A 295 27.64 17.17 22.67
C ILE A 295 26.94 18.51 22.87
N ARG A 296 27.64 19.52 23.38
CA ARG A 296 27.13 20.90 23.46
C ARG A 296 27.03 21.48 22.05
N LEU A 297 25.88 22.07 21.72
CA LEU A 297 25.66 22.76 20.44
C LEU A 297 25.75 24.27 20.59
N ASN A 298 25.18 24.81 21.68
CA ASN A 298 25.30 26.21 22.09
C ASN A 298 25.15 26.32 23.61
N ASP A 299 24.96 27.53 24.14
CA ASP A 299 24.90 27.79 25.59
C ASP A 299 23.73 27.11 26.29
N PHE A 300 22.63 26.86 25.58
CA PHE A 300 21.39 26.33 26.17
C PHE A 300 20.91 25.05 25.49
N THR A 301 21.63 24.55 24.48
CA THR A 301 21.23 23.39 23.69
C THR A 301 22.36 22.36 23.60
N PHE A 302 22.01 21.10 23.85
CA PHE A 302 22.89 19.97 23.64
C PHE A 302 22.23 18.88 22.80
N LYS A 303 23.07 18.07 22.15
CA LYS A 303 22.71 16.83 21.49
C LYS A 303 22.99 15.66 22.43
N ILE A 304 22.08 14.70 22.51
CA ILE A 304 22.27 13.47 23.27
C ILE A 304 21.84 12.26 22.43
N ILE A 305 22.66 11.20 22.45
CA ILE A 305 22.39 9.94 21.75
C ILE A 305 22.19 8.83 22.77
N LEU A 306 20.99 8.25 22.80
CA LEU A 306 20.61 7.20 23.74
C LEU A 306 20.34 5.88 23.01
N THR A 307 20.78 4.77 23.60
CA THR A 307 20.46 3.41 23.16
C THR A 307 19.38 2.76 24.02
N GLN A 308 18.92 3.42 25.07
CA GLN A 308 17.85 2.98 25.97
C GLN A 308 16.68 3.99 25.95
N GLY A 309 15.53 3.58 26.48
CA GLY A 309 14.30 4.39 26.45
C GLY A 309 13.48 4.32 27.74
N LEU A 310 14.03 4.81 28.86
CA LEU A 310 13.29 4.91 30.12
C LEU A 310 12.22 6.01 30.08
N ASN A 311 11.19 5.90 30.93
CA ASN A 311 10.13 6.90 31.01
C ASN A 311 10.69 8.29 31.35
N ARG A 312 10.46 9.27 30.47
CA ARG A 312 10.94 10.66 30.61
C ARG A 312 12.44 10.77 30.90
N GLN A 313 13.24 9.83 30.42
CA GLN A 313 14.65 9.65 30.81
C GLN A 313 15.47 10.94 30.75
N ILE A 314 15.47 11.64 29.62
CA ILE A 314 16.26 12.87 29.43
C ILE A 314 15.83 13.97 30.40
N ARG A 315 14.52 14.12 30.63
CA ARG A 315 14.00 15.13 31.56
C ARG A 315 14.45 14.84 32.99
N ARG A 316 14.33 13.59 33.43
CA ARG A 316 14.80 13.15 34.76
C ARG A 316 16.31 13.28 34.94
N MET A 317 17.08 12.98 33.88
CA MET A 317 18.53 13.16 33.87
C MET A 317 18.93 14.64 34.02
N CYS A 318 18.23 15.55 33.32
CA CYS A 318 18.43 16.98 33.49
C CYS A 318 18.01 17.46 34.89
N GLU A 319 16.84 17.03 35.37
CA GLU A 319 16.32 17.38 36.71
C GLU A 319 17.31 16.96 37.81
N TYR A 320 17.90 15.77 37.71
CA TYR A 320 18.94 15.30 38.65
C TYR A 320 20.18 16.20 38.70
N LEU A 321 20.54 16.82 37.57
CA LEU A 321 21.66 17.77 37.49
C LEU A 321 21.24 19.22 37.78
N ASN A 322 20.01 19.45 38.24
CA ASN A 322 19.39 20.76 38.44
C ASN A 322 19.19 21.58 37.15
N TYR A 323 18.90 20.91 36.03
CA TYR A 323 18.56 21.53 34.75
C TYR A 323 17.10 21.30 34.38
N GLU A 324 16.46 22.33 33.84
CA GLU A 324 15.07 22.28 33.40
C GLU A 324 14.99 22.21 31.87
N VAL A 325 14.28 21.21 31.34
CA VAL A 325 14.14 21.01 29.88
C VAL A 325 12.97 21.82 29.33
N VAL A 326 13.30 22.83 28.52
CA VAL A 326 12.35 23.68 27.80
C VAL A 326 11.85 22.99 26.54
N LYS A 327 12.76 22.45 25.73
CA LYS A 327 12.45 21.82 24.43
C LYS A 327 13.15 20.48 24.30
N LEU A 328 12.41 19.47 23.83
CA LEU A 328 12.96 18.15 23.57
C LEU A 328 12.48 17.67 22.21
N LYS A 329 13.43 17.55 21.27
CA LYS A 329 13.16 17.15 19.89
C LYS A 329 13.96 15.91 19.52
N ARG A 330 13.29 14.81 19.18
CA ARG A 330 13.96 13.62 18.61
C ARG A 330 14.24 13.84 17.13
N THR A 331 15.51 13.81 16.74
CA THR A 331 15.94 14.14 15.36
C THR A 331 16.31 12.91 14.53
N ARG A 332 16.63 11.78 15.18
CA ARG A 332 17.01 10.54 14.49
C ARG A 332 16.58 9.31 15.27
N ILE A 333 16.18 8.27 14.55
CA ILE A 333 16.01 6.91 15.05
C ILE A 333 16.79 6.01 14.09
N MET A 334 17.80 5.30 14.59
CA MET A 334 18.67 4.45 13.76
C MET A 334 19.26 5.25 12.57
N ASN A 335 19.02 4.80 11.34
CA ASN A 335 19.44 5.41 10.10
C ASN A 335 18.50 6.53 9.59
N VAL A 336 17.28 6.64 10.13
CA VAL A 336 16.29 7.62 9.66
C VAL A 336 16.43 8.93 10.44
N LYS A 337 16.68 10.01 9.69
CA LYS A 337 16.75 11.37 10.21
C LYS A 337 15.46 12.14 9.88
N LEU A 338 15.14 13.11 10.72
CA LEU A 338 14.00 14.02 10.51
C LEU A 338 14.15 14.83 9.20
N GLY A 339 15.37 15.29 8.89
CA GLY A 339 15.68 16.03 7.66
C GLY A 339 14.77 17.25 7.49
N ASN A 340 14.15 17.36 6.31
CA ASN A 340 13.26 18.47 5.94
C ASN A 340 11.79 18.24 6.32
N LEU A 341 11.48 17.18 7.08
CA LEU A 341 10.11 16.87 7.48
C LEU A 341 9.60 17.92 8.48
N LYS A 342 8.64 18.75 8.06
CA LYS A 342 8.08 19.81 8.91
C LYS A 342 7.27 19.22 10.05
N THR A 343 7.13 19.99 11.13
CA THR A 343 6.34 19.57 12.30
C THR A 343 4.88 19.34 11.91
N GLY A 344 4.32 18.22 12.36
CA GLY A 344 2.97 17.80 11.99
C GLY A 344 2.87 17.02 10.67
N GLN A 345 3.96 16.93 9.91
CA GLN A 345 3.97 16.16 8.66
C GLN A 345 4.53 14.75 8.87
N TRP A 346 4.07 13.83 8.02
CA TRP A 346 4.61 12.49 7.88
C TRP A 346 5.02 12.23 6.43
N ARG A 347 5.87 11.22 6.25
CA ARG A 347 6.23 10.64 4.95
C ARG A 347 6.40 9.14 5.10
N GLU A 348 6.28 8.41 4.01
CA GLU A 348 6.68 7.01 3.98
C GLU A 348 8.22 6.88 4.12
N LEU A 349 8.64 5.78 4.74
CA LEU A 349 10.04 5.39 4.80
C LEU A 349 10.48 4.92 3.41
N ARG A 350 11.66 5.37 2.97
CA ARG A 350 12.22 4.95 1.68
C ARG A 350 12.62 3.47 1.75
N ALA A 351 12.58 2.79 0.61
CA ALA A 351 13.02 1.39 0.50
C ALA A 351 14.44 1.18 1.08
N ALA A 352 15.39 2.07 0.79
CA ALA A 352 16.75 2.03 1.36
C ALA A 352 16.77 2.21 2.89
N GLU A 353 15.91 3.07 3.44
CA GLU A 353 15.79 3.25 4.90
C GLU A 353 15.28 1.95 5.55
N MET A 354 14.26 1.34 4.96
CA MET A 354 13.68 0.07 5.42
C MET A 354 14.63 -1.12 5.30
N GLN A 355 15.41 -1.22 4.22
CA GLN A 355 16.41 -2.27 4.06
C GLN A 355 17.47 -2.22 5.17
N GLN A 356 17.95 -1.02 5.51
CA GLN A 356 18.90 -0.84 6.61
C GLN A 356 18.27 -1.17 7.96
N ILE A 357 17.02 -0.74 8.22
CA ILE A 357 16.28 -1.12 9.43
C ILE A 357 16.19 -2.65 9.52
N ASN A 358 15.76 -3.32 8.46
CA ASN A 358 15.64 -4.78 8.43
C ASN A 358 16.98 -5.49 8.65
N LYS A 359 18.08 -4.95 8.09
CA LYS A 359 19.43 -5.46 8.34
C LYS A 359 19.83 -5.32 9.82
N MET A 360 19.49 -4.19 10.45
CA MET A 360 19.74 -3.97 11.89
C MET A 360 18.88 -4.85 12.79
N LEU A 361 17.69 -5.26 12.32
CA LEU A 361 16.77 -6.14 13.05
C LEU A 361 17.00 -7.63 12.81
N ALA A 362 17.80 -8.02 11.80
CA ALA A 362 18.02 -9.41 11.42
C ALA A 362 18.65 -10.25 12.55
N SER A 363 19.46 -9.65 13.42
CA SER A 363 20.07 -10.31 14.58
C SER A 363 19.15 -10.39 15.81
N SER A 364 17.93 -9.83 15.75
CA SER A 364 16.98 -9.84 16.87
C SER A 364 16.08 -11.07 16.78
N SER A 365 16.28 -12.04 17.68
CA SER A 365 15.41 -13.22 17.81
C SER A 365 13.96 -12.84 18.15
N LYS A 366 12.99 -13.65 17.72
CA LYS A 366 11.55 -13.42 17.94
C LYS A 366 11.13 -13.49 19.43
N THR A 367 11.97 -14.02 20.32
CA THR A 367 11.69 -14.23 21.76
C THR A 367 12.65 -13.42 22.65
N GLU A 368 12.14 -12.90 23.79
CA GLU A 368 12.93 -12.18 24.81
C GLU A 368 14.02 -13.07 25.44
N GLU A 369 13.73 -14.35 25.63
CA GLU A 369 14.66 -15.34 26.21
C GLU A 369 15.93 -15.54 25.37
N ALA A 370 15.83 -15.43 24.04
CA ALA A 370 16.97 -15.58 23.14
C ALA A 370 17.81 -14.29 22.99
N SER A 371 17.38 -13.18 23.60
CA SER A 371 18.11 -11.91 23.60
C SER A 371 19.03 -11.71 24.81
N PHE A 372 18.99 -12.63 25.79
CA PHE A 372 19.99 -12.67 26.86
C PHE A 372 21.33 -13.17 26.32
N ASP A 373 22.36 -12.35 26.52
CA ASP A 373 23.74 -12.68 26.18
C ASP A 373 24.22 -13.80 27.13
N LYS A 374 24.43 -15.02 26.60
CA LYS A 374 24.92 -16.17 27.38
C LYS A 374 26.28 -15.91 28.05
N ASN A 375 26.99 -14.84 27.66
CA ASN A 375 28.30 -14.48 28.19
C ASN A 375 28.25 -13.45 29.33
N LYS A 376 27.08 -13.06 29.83
CA LYS A 376 26.97 -12.32 31.09
C LYS A 376 26.59 -13.27 32.22
N LYS A 377 27.60 -13.87 32.85
CA LYS A 377 27.53 -14.35 34.24
C LYS A 377 28.19 -13.33 35.14
#